data_AF-A0A2E9US92-F1
#
_entry.id   AF-A0A2E9US92-F1
#
_cell.length_a   1.000
_cell.length_b   1.000
_cell.length_c   1.000
_cell.angle_alpha   90.00
_cell.angle_beta   90.00
_cell.angle_gamma   90.00
#
_symmetry.space_group_name_H-M   'P 1'
#
loop_
_entity.id
_entity.type
_entity.pdbx_description
1 polymer ?
#
loop_
_entity_poly.entity_id
_entity_poly.type
_entity_poly.pdbx_seq_one_letter_code
_entity_poly.pdbx_strand_id
1 'polypeptide(L)' 'MELGLNGKVALITGSYRGTGAGIAARLAHEGAHVIVHGFEKGQTKEVC' A
#
# COMPACT_ATOMS: atom_id res chain seq x y z
N MET A 1 5.01 -11.29 -14.39
CA MET A 1 6.22 -10.49 -14.70
C MET A 1 6.89 -10.20 -13.38
N GLU A 2 8.20 -10.28 -13.30
CA GLU A 2 8.93 -9.94 -12.07
C GLU A 2 9.23 -8.44 -12.04
N LEU A 3 8.77 -7.75 -10.99
CA LEU A 3 8.86 -6.29 -10.87
C LEU A 3 10.05 -5.80 -10.02
N GLY A 4 10.79 -6.70 -9.38
CA GLY A 4 11.97 -6.33 -8.56
C GLY A 4 11.60 -5.54 -7.30
N LEU A 5 10.36 -5.70 -6.81
CA LEU A 5 9.83 -4.98 -5.65
C LEU A 5 10.08 -5.71 -4.32
N ASN A 6 10.51 -6.97 -4.38
CA ASN A 6 10.78 -7.76 -3.19
C ASN A 6 11.79 -7.07 -2.25
N GLY A 7 11.39 -6.86 -1.00
CA GLY A 7 12.19 -6.20 0.03
C GLY A 7 12.33 -4.67 -0.12
N LYS A 8 11.67 -4.03 -1.09
CA LYS A 8 11.58 -2.57 -1.16
C LYS A 8 10.55 -2.04 -0.17
N VAL A 9 10.69 -0.78 0.25
CA VAL A 9 9.68 -0.08 1.07
C VAL A 9 8.94 0.93 0.19
N ALA A 10 7.61 0.94 0.24
CA ALA A 10 6.78 1.86 -0.54
C ALA A 10 5.77 2.59 0.37
N LEU A 11 5.78 3.93 0.35
CA LEU A 11 4.75 4.76 0.97
C LEU A 11 3.73 5.17 -0.10
N ILE A 12 2.46 4.82 0.11
CA ILE A 12 1.37 5.21 -0.78
C ILE A 12 0.45 6.17 -0.04
N THR A 13 0.44 7.45 -0.45
CA THR A 13 -0.41 8.47 0.16
C THR A 13 -1.87 8.35 -0.30
N GLY A 14 -2.83 8.56 0.59
CA GLY A 14 -4.26 8.53 0.23
C GLY A 14 -4.76 7.12 -0.09
N SER A 15 -4.03 6.10 0.38
CA SER A 15 -4.26 4.68 0.15
C SER A 15 -5.27 4.04 1.08
N TYR A 16 -5.91 4.82 1.96
CA TYR A 16 -6.99 4.35 2.83
C TYR A 16 -8.27 3.93 2.08
N ARG A 17 -8.38 4.21 0.77
CA ARG A 17 -9.53 3.84 -0.08
C ARG A 17 -9.17 3.87 -1.56
N GLY A 18 -10.07 3.36 -2.41
CA GLY A 18 -10.05 3.55 -3.86
C GLY A 18 -8.76 3.06 -4.52
N THR A 19 -8.29 3.78 -5.55
CA THR A 19 -7.11 3.37 -6.34
C THR A 19 -5.84 3.22 -5.49
N GLY A 20 -5.64 4.09 -4.50
CA GLY A 20 -4.47 4.01 -3.63
C GLY A 20 -4.42 2.71 -2.82
N ALA A 21 -5.57 2.20 -2.37
CA ALA A 21 -5.66 0.91 -1.70
C ALA A 21 -5.32 -0.25 -2.66
N GLY A 22 -5.83 -0.20 -3.90
CA GLY A 22 -5.51 -1.19 -4.93
C GLY A 22 -4.01 -1.20 -5.30
N ILE A 23 -3.40 -0.02 -5.41
CA ILE A 23 -1.96 0.12 -5.63
C ILE A 23 -1.18 -0.49 -4.46
N ALA A 24 -1.52 -0.13 -3.22
CA ALA A 24 -0.89 -0.67 -2.02
C ALA A 24 -0.96 -2.21 -1.98
N ALA A 25 -2.15 -2.78 -2.22
CA ALA A 25 -2.34 -4.22 -2.29
C ALA A 25 -1.50 -4.88 -3.38
N ARG A 26 -1.42 -4.29 -4.57
CA ARG A 26 -0.62 -4.84 -5.66
C ARG A 26 0.88 -4.81 -5.33
N LEU A 27 1.41 -3.70 -4.81
CA LEU A 27 2.84 -3.64 -4.46
C LEU A 27 3.19 -4.62 -3.32
N ALA A 28 2.30 -4.79 -2.34
CA ALA A 28 2.48 -5.77 -1.27
C ALA A 28 2.52 -7.20 -1.83
N HIS A 29 1.65 -7.52 -2.80
CA HIS A 29 1.64 -8.83 -3.47
C HIS A 29 2.94 -9.12 -4.23
N GLU A 30 3.65 -8.08 -4.67
CA GLU A 30 4.96 -8.18 -5.35
C GLU A 30 6.14 -8.20 -4.36
N GLY A 31 5.88 -8.30 -3.05
CA GLY A 31 6.88 -8.43 -1.99
C GLY A 31 7.44 -7.12 -1.45
N ALA A 32 6.84 -5.97 -1.79
CA ALA A 32 7.20 -4.71 -1.15
C ALA A 32 6.65 -4.65 0.28
N HIS A 33 7.40 -4.04 1.19
CA HIS A 33 6.90 -3.58 2.47
C HIS A 33 6.15 -2.27 2.27
N VAL A 34 4.84 -2.29 2.49
CA VAL A 34 3.95 -1.19 2.12
C VAL A 34 3.49 -0.42 3.35
N ILE A 35 3.60 0.91 3.29
CA ILE A 35 3.08 1.87 4.25
C ILE A 35 1.87 2.57 3.64
N VAL A 36 0.73 2.49 4.32
CA VAL A 36 -0.53 3.14 3.91
C VAL A 36 -0.77 4.44 4.68
N HIS A 37 -1.49 5.38 4.08
CA HIS A 37 -1.75 6.71 4.64
C HIS A 37 -3.19 7.15 4.40
N GLY A 38 -3.82 7.67 5.46
CA GLY A 38 -5.08 8.40 5.44
C GLY A 38 -4.93 9.71 6.23
N PHE A 39 -5.92 10.60 6.11
CA PHE A 39 -5.89 11.90 6.79
C PHE A 39 -6.19 11.80 8.28
N GLU A 40 -7.01 10.83 8.66
CA GLU A 40 -7.49 10.65 10.02
C GLU A 40 -7.09 9.28 10.58
N LYS A 41 -6.93 9.24 11.90
CA LYS A 41 -6.61 8.00 12.61
C LYS A 41 -7.72 6.98 12.39
N GLY A 42 -7.33 5.77 12.00
CA GLY A 42 -8.25 4.64 11.83
C GLY A 42 -8.75 4.42 10.40
N GLN A 43 -8.55 5.38 9.49
CA GLN A 43 -8.96 5.21 8.08
C GLN A 43 -8.21 4.07 7.37
N THR A 44 -6.99 3.75 7.81
CA THR A 44 -6.18 2.69 7.21
C THR A 44 -6.51 1.28 7.71
N LYS A 45 -7.39 1.14 8.71
CA LYS A 45 -7.73 -0.17 9.33
C LYS A 45 -8.39 -1.16 8.37
N GLU A 46 -9.05 -0.67 7.33
CA GLU A 46 -9.71 -1.55 6.35
C GLU A 46 -8.74 -2.04 5.27
N VAL A 47 -7.53 -1.47 5.20
CA VAL A 47 -6.53 -1.78 4.17
C VAL A 47 -5.41 -2.69 4.69
N CYS A 48 -5.17 -2.71 6.01
CA CYS A 48 -4.13 -3.49 6.68
C CYS A 48 -4.68 -4.36 7.80
#